data_AF-A0A2E4IT86-F1
#
_entry.id   AF-A0A2E4IT86-F1
#
_cell.length_a   1.000
_cell.length_b   1.000
_cell.length_c   1.000
_cell.angle_alpha   90.00
_cell.angle_beta   90.00
_cell.angle_gamma   90.00
#
_symmetry.space_group_name_H-M   'P 1'
#
loop_
_entity.id
_entity.type
_entity.pdbx_description
1 polymer ?
#
loop_
_entity_poly.entity_id
_entity_poly.type
_entity_poly.pdbx_seq_one_letter_code
_entity_poly.pdbx_strand_id
1 'polypeptide(L)'
;MKKISASFFNLDTVSVARNMIGKILVHETSEGLIAGVIKETEAYIQDDPASHTYLGKQTKRNLPMFGSPGTLYIYLIYGMYHCLNFVCEEEGLGCAVLIRDVIPTHGIDLMKKNRRCKDQDLANGPAKLVQAFGVSPTLNSCTYDNSPLYLCDSSIDFSFQSVCAYPRIGISKGCDLLWRFCGE
;
A
#
# COMPACT_ATOMS: atom_id res chain seq x y z
N MET A 1 -6.04 18.72 -0.59
CA MET A 1 -5.98 17.38 0.04
C MET A 1 -5.25 17.54 1.38
N LYS A 2 -5.76 16.96 2.47
CA LYS A 2 -5.11 17.04 3.79
C LYS A 2 -4.34 15.75 4.04
N LYS A 3 -3.01 15.84 4.20
CA LYS A 3 -2.17 14.68 4.56
C LYS A 3 -2.65 14.10 5.90
N ILE A 4 -2.87 12.79 5.92
CA ILE A 4 -3.22 12.04 7.14
C ILE A 4 -1.98 11.98 8.03
N SER A 5 -2.14 12.09 9.35
CA SER A 5 -1.03 11.96 10.31
C SER A 5 -0.47 10.53 10.33
N ALA A 6 0.84 10.39 10.60
CA ALA A 6 1.48 9.10 10.81
C ALA A 6 0.80 8.24 11.89
N SER A 7 0.10 8.87 12.86
CA SER A 7 -0.65 8.16 13.91
C SER A 7 -1.77 7.27 13.36
N PHE A 8 -2.23 7.51 12.12
CA PHE A 8 -3.21 6.65 11.44
C PHE A 8 -2.70 5.21 11.27
N PHE A 9 -1.39 5.05 11.05
CA PHE A 9 -0.79 3.73 10.89
C PHE A 9 -0.48 3.06 12.23
N ASN A 10 -0.46 3.82 13.34
CA ASN A 10 -0.24 3.28 14.68
C ASN A 10 -1.54 2.72 15.29
N LEU A 11 -2.23 1.87 14.53
CA LEU A 11 -3.47 1.19 14.87
C LEU A 11 -3.37 -0.27 14.39
N ASP A 12 -4.29 -1.12 14.85
CA ASP A 12 -4.45 -2.50 14.38
C ASP A 12 -4.42 -2.59 12.84
N THR A 13 -3.54 -3.42 12.30
CA THR A 13 -3.24 -3.47 10.85
C THR A 13 -4.45 -3.83 10.00
N VAL A 14 -5.33 -4.71 10.50
CA VAL A 14 -6.55 -5.10 9.79
C VAL A 14 -7.51 -3.92 9.70
N SER A 15 -7.64 -3.15 10.78
CA SER A 15 -8.41 -1.91 10.84
C SER A 15 -7.82 -0.84 9.92
N VAL A 16 -6.49 -0.66 9.93
CA VAL A 16 -5.80 0.26 9.01
C VAL A 16 -6.08 -0.13 7.56
N ALA A 17 -5.92 -1.39 7.18
CA ALA A 17 -6.16 -1.85 5.81
C ALA A 17 -7.58 -1.53 5.34
N ARG A 18 -8.58 -1.77 6.18
CA ARG A 18 -9.98 -1.43 5.90
C ARG A 18 -10.19 0.08 5.77
N ASN A 19 -9.61 0.86 6.67
CA ASN A 19 -9.77 2.32 6.73
C ASN A 19 -8.99 3.06 5.64
N MET A 20 -8.03 2.41 4.99
CA MET A 20 -7.32 2.94 3.82
C MET A 20 -8.17 2.96 2.56
N ILE A 21 -9.23 2.14 2.49
CA ILE A 21 -10.15 2.14 1.35
C ILE A 21 -10.84 3.50 1.24
N GLY A 22 -10.79 4.09 0.04
CA GLY A 22 -11.30 5.43 -0.21
C GLY A 22 -10.30 6.56 0.07
N LYS A 23 -9.18 6.31 0.77
CA LYS A 23 -8.13 7.32 0.94
C LYS A 23 -7.38 7.56 -0.35
N ILE A 24 -6.78 8.74 -0.49
CA ILE A 24 -6.00 9.10 -1.68
C ILE A 24 -4.54 8.77 -1.43
N LEU A 25 -3.97 7.85 -2.23
CA LEU A 25 -2.53 7.67 -2.33
C LEU A 25 -1.96 8.78 -3.20
N VAL A 26 -0.96 9.49 -2.69
CA VAL A 26 -0.29 10.59 -3.38
C VAL A 26 1.20 10.30 -3.48
N HIS A 27 1.79 10.57 -4.64
CA HIS A 27 3.23 10.59 -4.85
C HIS A 27 3.66 11.91 -5.50
N GLU A 28 4.49 12.67 -4.80
CA GLU A 28 5.15 13.85 -5.33
C GLU A 28 6.46 13.44 -6.02
N THR A 29 6.49 13.49 -7.35
CA THR A 29 7.68 13.18 -8.14
C THR A 29 8.30 14.45 -8.71
N SER A 30 9.55 14.37 -9.17
CA SER A 30 10.19 15.46 -9.91
C SER A 30 9.49 15.80 -11.23
N GLU A 31 8.70 14.86 -11.79
CA GLU A 31 7.95 15.06 -13.04
C GLU A 31 6.52 15.59 -12.80
N GLY A 32 6.07 15.60 -11.55
CA GLY A 32 4.74 16.05 -11.16
C GLY A 32 4.06 15.18 -10.11
N LEU A 33 2.85 15.58 -9.74
CA LEU A 33 2.01 14.87 -8.79
C LEU A 33 1.34 13.66 -9.47
N ILE A 34 1.32 12.53 -8.78
CA ILE A 34 0.54 11.36 -9.17
C ILE A 34 -0.37 10.99 -8.00
N ALA A 35 -1.66 10.80 -8.25
CA ALA A 35 -2.60 10.46 -7.19
C ALA A 35 -3.72 9.54 -7.66
N GLY A 36 -4.30 8.82 -6.72
CA GLY A 36 -5.48 8.00 -6.96
C GLY A 36 -6.12 7.50 -5.67
N VAL A 37 -7.38 7.06 -5.77
CA VAL A 37 -8.13 6.54 -4.63
C VAL A 37 -7.83 5.06 -4.43
N ILE A 38 -7.43 4.68 -3.22
CA ILE A 38 -7.18 3.29 -2.84
C ILE A 38 -8.50 2.52 -2.87
N LYS A 39 -8.55 1.52 -3.75
CA LYS A 39 -9.69 0.63 -3.94
C LYS A 39 -9.49 -0.74 -3.31
N GLU A 40 -8.25 -1.21 -3.19
CA GLU A 40 -7.96 -2.53 -2.64
C GLU A 40 -6.68 -2.57 -1.79
N THR A 41 -6.77 -3.20 -0.62
CA THR A 41 -5.66 -3.42 0.32
C THR A 41 -5.64 -4.84 0.87
N GLU A 42 -4.49 -5.28 1.39
CA GLU A 42 -4.36 -6.51 2.17
C GLU A 42 -3.59 -6.26 3.47
N ALA A 43 -4.05 -6.84 4.58
CA ALA A 43 -3.35 -6.81 5.86
C ALA A 43 -2.44 -8.04 6.06
N TYR A 44 -1.27 -7.80 6.65
CA TYR A 44 -0.29 -8.80 7.07
C TYR A 44 0.24 -8.46 8.45
N ILE A 45 0.03 -9.35 9.42
CA ILE A 45 0.48 -9.17 10.82
C ILE A 45 1.59 -10.16 11.18
N GLN A 46 2.26 -9.96 12.32
CA GLN A 46 3.37 -10.82 12.74
C GLN A 46 2.97 -12.28 13.01
N ASP A 47 1.74 -12.54 13.44
CA ASP A 47 1.23 -13.89 13.71
C ASP A 47 0.61 -14.56 12.47
N ASP A 48 0.69 -13.92 11.30
CA ASP A 48 0.15 -14.43 10.05
C ASP A 48 1.13 -15.34 9.32
N PRO A 49 0.79 -16.61 9.06
CA PRO A 49 1.68 -17.54 8.34
C PRO A 49 1.93 -17.15 6.87
N ALA A 50 1.18 -16.20 6.30
CA ALA A 50 1.46 -15.62 4.99
C ALA A 50 2.38 -14.39 5.03
N SER A 51 2.64 -13.81 6.21
CA SER A 51 3.46 -12.62 6.37
C SER A 51 4.95 -12.94 6.24
N HIS A 52 5.71 -11.98 5.71
CA HIS A 52 7.17 -12.07 5.70
C HIS A 52 7.78 -12.05 7.10
N THR A 53 7.05 -11.55 8.09
CA THR A 53 7.47 -11.38 9.48
C THR A 53 6.91 -12.46 10.39
N TYR A 54 6.31 -13.53 9.84
CA TYR A 54 5.67 -14.59 10.62
C TYR A 54 6.54 -15.06 11.80
N LEU A 55 5.96 -15.08 13.00
CA LEU A 55 6.63 -15.40 14.28
C LEU A 55 7.80 -14.45 14.62
N GLY A 56 7.73 -13.19 14.18
CA GLY A 56 8.76 -12.18 14.41
C GLY A 56 10.04 -12.40 13.61
N LYS A 57 10.00 -13.20 12.53
CA LYS A 57 11.19 -13.50 11.74
C LYS A 57 11.75 -12.24 11.08
N GLN A 58 13.01 -11.91 11.39
CA GLN A 58 13.73 -10.78 10.78
C GLN A 58 14.75 -11.24 9.74
N THR A 59 14.80 -10.53 8.62
CA THR A 59 15.74 -10.71 7.52
C THR A 59 16.10 -9.34 6.95
N LYS A 60 17.22 -9.23 6.23
CA LYS A 60 17.60 -7.97 5.55
C LYS A 60 16.48 -7.40 4.67
N ARG A 61 15.66 -8.26 4.07
CA ARG A 61 14.56 -7.87 3.17
C ARG A 61 13.37 -7.29 3.91
N ASN A 62 12.98 -7.84 5.05
CA ASN A 62 11.75 -7.45 5.76
C ASN A 62 12.00 -6.53 6.96
N LEU A 63 13.25 -6.21 7.29
CA LEU A 63 13.62 -5.24 8.33
C LEU A 63 12.77 -3.96 8.33
N PRO A 64 12.42 -3.35 7.17
CA PRO A 64 11.58 -2.15 7.16
C PRO A 64 10.22 -2.36 7.82
N MET A 65 9.65 -3.58 7.79
CA MET A 65 8.37 -3.89 8.43
C MET A 65 8.37 -3.75 9.95
N PHE A 66 9.54 -3.67 10.57
CA PHE A 66 9.71 -3.48 12.02
C PHE A 66 10.01 -2.01 12.38
N GLY A 67 9.98 -1.09 11.41
CA GLY A 67 10.19 0.34 11.63
C GLY A 67 8.96 1.03 12.22
N SER A 68 9.04 2.35 12.37
CA SER A 68 7.93 3.15 12.90
C SER A 68 6.68 3.08 11.99
N PRO A 69 5.46 3.19 12.53
CA PRO A 69 4.23 3.19 11.73
C PRO A 69 4.25 4.24 10.61
N GLY A 70 3.76 3.82 9.44
CA GLY A 70 3.79 4.58 8.18
C GLY A 70 5.07 4.43 7.36
N THR A 71 6.10 3.76 7.88
CA THR A 71 7.32 3.45 7.10
C THR A 71 6.96 2.70 5.82
N LEU A 72 7.62 3.05 4.72
CA LEU A 72 7.43 2.33 3.46
C LEU A 72 8.17 1.00 3.48
N TYR A 73 7.44 -0.08 3.23
CA TYR A 73 8.03 -1.38 2.94
C TYR A 73 7.83 -1.74 1.47
N ILE A 74 8.91 -1.67 0.70
CA ILE A 74 8.94 -1.96 -0.73
C ILE A 74 9.87 -3.14 -0.97
N TYR A 75 9.35 -4.19 -1.63
CA TYR A 75 10.12 -5.41 -1.85
C TYR A 75 9.96 -5.96 -3.27
N LEU A 76 11.01 -6.63 -3.74
CA LEU A 76 11.04 -7.32 -5.04
C LEU A 76 10.27 -8.65 -4.97
N ILE A 77 9.36 -8.87 -5.89
CA ILE A 77 8.59 -10.10 -6.10
C ILE A 77 8.82 -10.62 -7.54
N TYR A 78 8.89 -11.95 -7.68
CA TYR A 78 9.14 -12.64 -8.94
C TYR A 78 10.39 -12.15 -9.72
N GLY A 79 11.37 -11.59 -9.00
CA GLY A 79 12.64 -11.12 -9.58
C GLY A 79 12.56 -9.85 -10.44
N MET A 80 11.36 -9.28 -10.65
CA MET A 80 11.19 -8.16 -11.61
C MET A 80 10.19 -7.09 -11.17
N TYR A 81 9.29 -7.39 -10.23
CA TYR A 81 8.23 -6.47 -9.81
C TYR A 81 8.42 -6.04 -8.37
N HIS A 82 7.84 -4.91 -7.99
CA HIS A 82 7.85 -4.45 -6.60
C HIS A 82 6.42 -4.32 -6.06
N CYS A 83 6.27 -4.52 -4.76
CA CYS A 83 5.03 -4.23 -4.03
C CYS A 83 5.27 -3.09 -3.04
N LEU A 84 4.24 -2.27 -2.79
CA LEU A 84 4.28 -1.15 -1.85
C LEU A 84 3.41 -1.45 -0.64
N ASN A 85 3.98 -1.32 0.55
CA ASN A 85 3.27 -1.49 1.81
C ASN A 85 3.55 -0.30 2.74
N PHE A 86 2.60 -0.02 3.64
CA PHE A 86 2.79 0.88 4.77
C PHE A 86 2.85 0.06 6.06
N VAL A 87 3.92 0.26 6.83
CA VAL A 87 4.08 -0.37 8.15
C VAL A 87 3.02 0.15 9.10
N CYS A 88 2.50 -0.73 9.94
CA CYS A 88 1.43 -0.43 10.89
C CYS A 88 1.81 -0.92 12.29
N GLU A 89 1.02 -0.50 13.27
CA GLU A 89 1.23 -0.81 14.70
C GLU A 89 2.54 -0.24 15.25
N GLU A 90 2.90 -0.62 16.47
CA GLU A 90 4.07 -0.08 17.17
C GLU A 90 5.39 -0.52 16.53
N GLU A 91 6.42 0.31 16.66
CA GLU A 91 7.76 -0.01 16.17
C GLU A 91 8.29 -1.30 16.81
N GLY A 92 8.93 -2.14 16.00
CA GLY A 92 9.39 -3.46 16.40
C GLY A 92 8.37 -4.59 16.21
N LEU A 93 7.12 -4.28 15.87
CA LEU A 93 6.11 -5.28 15.52
C LEU A 93 5.96 -5.37 13.99
N GLY A 94 6.22 -6.55 13.45
CA GLY A 94 6.30 -6.76 11.99
C GLY A 94 4.94 -6.78 11.29
N CYS A 95 4.28 -5.63 11.15
CA CYS A 95 2.93 -5.53 10.59
C CYS A 95 2.83 -4.49 9.47
N ALA A 96 2.10 -4.79 8.38
CA ALA A 96 1.97 -3.86 7.26
C ALA A 96 0.71 -4.08 6.42
N VAL A 97 0.31 -3.03 5.71
CA VAL A 97 -0.76 -3.05 4.71
C VAL A 97 -0.18 -2.94 3.30
N LEU A 98 -0.48 -3.92 2.45
CA LEU A 98 -0.19 -3.91 1.01
C LEU A 98 -1.25 -3.08 0.26
N ILE A 99 -0.82 -2.22 -0.65
CA ILE A 99 -1.72 -1.54 -1.60
C ILE A 99 -1.80 -2.33 -2.89
N ARG A 100 -3.01 -2.69 -3.31
CA ARG A 100 -3.23 -3.55 -4.48
C ARG A 100 -3.85 -2.83 -5.65
N ASP A 101 -4.89 -2.05 -5.41
CA ASP A 101 -5.63 -1.34 -6.46
C ASP A 101 -5.83 0.12 -6.07
N VAL A 102 -5.56 0.99 -7.02
CA VAL A 102 -5.83 2.42 -6.94
C VAL A 102 -6.52 2.88 -8.21
N ILE A 103 -7.64 3.60 -8.05
CA ILE A 103 -8.34 4.30 -9.12
C ILE A 103 -7.57 5.61 -9.40
N PRO A 104 -6.93 5.78 -10.57
CA PRO A 104 -6.18 6.99 -10.88
C PRO A 104 -7.08 8.24 -10.89
N THR A 105 -6.62 9.33 -10.26
CA THR A 105 -7.34 10.63 -10.25
C THR A 105 -6.48 11.80 -10.72
N HIS A 106 -5.15 11.68 -10.63
CA HIS A 106 -4.22 12.74 -11.06
C HIS A 106 -2.91 12.14 -11.59
N GLY A 107 -2.26 12.83 -12.53
CA GLY A 107 -1.00 12.37 -13.13
C GLY A 107 -1.15 11.15 -14.05
N ILE A 108 -2.32 10.96 -14.67
CA ILE A 108 -2.62 9.76 -15.48
C ILE A 108 -1.64 9.62 -16.66
N ASP A 109 -1.27 10.72 -17.33
CA ASP A 109 -0.30 10.66 -18.43
C ASP A 109 1.11 10.25 -17.96
N LEU A 110 1.51 10.65 -16.74
CA LEU A 110 2.73 10.15 -16.11
C LEU A 110 2.62 8.65 -15.82
N MET A 111 1.48 8.18 -15.31
CA MET A 111 1.25 6.75 -15.09
C MET A 111 1.37 5.93 -16.39
N LYS A 112 0.77 6.41 -17.49
CA LYS A 112 0.88 5.78 -18.82
C LYS A 112 2.33 5.75 -19.30
N LYS A 113 3.05 6.86 -19.16
CA LYS A 113 4.48 6.97 -19.50
C LYS A 113 5.31 5.96 -18.73
N ASN A 114 5.11 5.86 -17.41
CA ASN A 114 5.84 4.95 -16.54
C ASN A 114 5.59 3.47 -16.91
N ARG A 115 4.35 3.12 -17.26
CA ARG A 115 3.97 1.75 -17.62
C ARG A 115 4.20 1.38 -19.08
N ARG A 116 4.38 2.36 -19.97
CA ARG A 116 4.45 2.17 -21.42
C ARG A 116 3.22 1.45 -21.99
N CYS A 117 2.02 1.74 -21.50
CA CYS A 117 0.77 1.11 -21.94
C CYS A 117 -0.27 2.12 -22.45
N LYS A 118 -1.17 1.68 -23.35
CA LYS A 118 -2.12 2.50 -24.13
C LYS A 118 -3.50 2.71 -23.45
N ASP A 119 -3.53 2.78 -22.13
CA ASP A 119 -4.72 2.84 -21.26
C ASP A 119 -5.54 1.54 -21.10
N GLN A 120 -6.23 1.51 -19.94
CA GLN A 120 -6.79 0.39 -19.18
C GLN A 120 -5.82 -0.16 -18.11
N ASP A 121 -6.36 -0.39 -16.91
CA ASP A 121 -5.70 -1.17 -15.86
C ASP A 121 -4.33 -0.63 -15.38
N LEU A 122 -4.22 0.68 -15.22
CA LEU A 122 -2.96 1.34 -14.86
C LEU A 122 -2.46 0.94 -13.46
N ALA A 123 -3.34 0.90 -12.46
CA ALA A 123 -2.94 0.67 -11.07
C ALA A 123 -3.81 -0.40 -10.37
N ASN A 124 -4.44 -1.30 -11.13
CA ASN A 124 -5.30 -2.39 -10.62
C ASN A 124 -4.53 -3.69 -10.27
N GLY A 125 -3.38 -3.52 -9.65
CA GLY A 125 -2.56 -4.63 -9.16
C GLY A 125 -1.30 -4.10 -8.49
N PRO A 126 -0.76 -4.80 -7.47
CA PRO A 126 0.29 -4.25 -6.60
C PRO A 126 1.56 -3.87 -7.38
N ALA A 127 2.00 -4.73 -8.28
CA ALA A 127 3.12 -4.45 -9.18
C ALA A 127 2.79 -3.34 -10.19
N LYS A 128 1.54 -3.30 -10.66
CA LYS A 128 1.12 -2.32 -11.65
C LYS A 128 1.10 -0.91 -11.08
N LEU A 129 0.60 -0.79 -9.85
CA LEU A 129 0.54 0.41 -9.05
C LEU A 129 1.93 0.99 -8.83
N VAL A 130 2.90 0.19 -8.39
CA VAL A 130 4.27 0.65 -8.16
C VAL A 130 4.87 1.26 -9.44
N GLN A 131 4.66 0.60 -10.58
CA GLN A 131 5.09 1.14 -11.88
C GLN A 131 4.34 2.42 -12.25
N ALA A 132 3.00 2.43 -12.20
CA ALA A 132 2.18 3.60 -12.54
C ALA A 132 2.58 4.83 -11.72
N PHE A 133 2.73 4.65 -10.41
CA PHE A 133 3.11 5.73 -9.50
C PHE A 133 4.59 6.09 -9.61
N GLY A 134 5.42 5.38 -10.38
CA GLY A 134 6.85 5.67 -10.48
C GLY A 134 7.58 5.48 -9.15
N VAL A 135 7.12 4.55 -8.31
CA VAL A 135 7.70 4.32 -6.99
C VAL A 135 9.06 3.65 -7.14
N SER A 136 10.11 4.36 -6.72
CA SER A 136 11.47 3.83 -6.72
C SER A 136 11.67 2.84 -5.55
N PRO A 137 12.32 1.69 -5.77
CA PRO A 137 12.73 0.80 -4.69
C PRO A 137 13.66 1.46 -3.66
N THR A 138 14.32 2.57 -4.01
CA THR A 138 15.16 3.36 -3.09
C THR A 138 14.37 4.05 -1.99
N LEU A 139 13.04 4.14 -2.11
CA LEU A 139 12.15 4.66 -1.07
C LEU A 139 11.87 3.63 0.04
N ASN A 140 12.35 2.39 -0.10
CA ASN A 140 12.19 1.37 0.94
C ASN A 140 12.83 1.84 2.27
N SER A 141 12.12 1.66 3.38
CA SER A 141 12.46 2.18 4.73
C SER A 141 12.33 3.69 4.91
N CYS A 142 11.81 4.44 3.93
CA CYS A 142 11.53 5.86 4.12
C CYS A 142 10.39 6.05 5.13
N THR A 143 10.58 6.95 6.11
CA THR A 143 9.57 7.25 7.12
C THR A 143 8.48 8.15 6.56
N TYR A 144 7.25 7.99 7.04
CA TYR A 144 6.06 8.63 6.46
C TYR A 144 6.12 10.16 6.38
N ASP A 145 6.71 10.81 7.38
CA ASP A 145 6.81 12.28 7.40
C ASP A 145 7.86 12.83 6.43
N ASN A 146 8.86 12.02 6.07
CA ASN A 146 9.92 12.38 5.12
C ASN A 146 9.73 11.77 3.72
N SER A 147 8.62 11.08 3.51
CA SER A 147 8.33 10.36 2.27
C SER A 147 7.58 11.24 1.26
N PRO A 148 7.94 11.19 -0.04
CA PRO A 148 7.16 11.80 -1.11
C PRO A 148 5.85 11.03 -1.40
N LEU A 149 5.73 9.81 -0.86
CA LEU A 149 4.52 8.98 -0.87
C LEU A 149 3.77 9.13 0.45
N TYR A 150 2.51 9.57 0.39
CA TYR A 150 1.68 9.77 1.57
C TYR A 150 0.19 9.57 1.28
N LEU A 151 -0.62 9.51 2.33
CA LEU A 151 -2.07 9.40 2.22
C LEU A 151 -2.74 10.73 2.54
N CYS A 152 -3.83 11.01 1.83
CA CYS A 152 -4.74 12.08 2.14
C CYS A 152 -6.15 11.55 2.41
N ASP A 153 -6.91 12.27 3.23
CA ASP A 153 -8.35 12.06 3.30
C ASP A 153 -8.99 12.32 1.94
N SER A 154 -9.99 11.50 1.60
CA SER A 154 -10.81 11.68 0.39
C SER A 154 -11.49 13.03 0.40
N SER A 155 -11.68 13.62 -0.78
CA SER A 155 -12.68 14.68 -0.95
C SER A 155 -14.08 14.09 -0.71
N ILE A 156 -14.99 14.93 -0.22
CA ILE A 156 -16.38 14.55 0.13
C ILE A 156 -17.10 13.85 -1.04
N ASP A 157 -16.69 14.10 -2.28
CA ASP A 157 -17.36 13.64 -3.49
C ASP A 157 -17.00 12.21 -3.95
N PHE A 158 -16.10 11.50 -3.26
CA PHE A 158 -15.78 10.10 -3.58
C PHE A 158 -15.93 9.19 -2.36
N SER A 159 -16.91 8.29 -2.43
CA SER A 159 -17.13 7.21 -1.47
C SER A 159 -17.56 5.93 -2.18
N PHE A 160 -17.01 4.80 -1.77
CA PHE A 160 -17.57 3.49 -2.09
C PHE A 160 -18.90 3.28 -1.36
N GLN A 161 -19.82 2.51 -1.96
CA GLN A 161 -21.07 2.10 -1.32
C GLN A 161 -20.80 1.19 -0.12
N SER A 162 -19.80 0.33 -0.23
CA SER A 162 -19.38 -0.56 0.84
C SER A 162 -17.89 -0.91 0.80
N VAL A 163 -17.38 -1.36 1.94
CA VAL A 163 -16.04 -1.97 2.05
C VAL A 163 -16.22 -3.45 2.40
N CYS A 164 -15.98 -4.30 1.42
CA CYS A 164 -16.15 -5.75 1.50
C CYS A 164 -14.82 -6.44 1.84
N ALA A 165 -14.91 -7.56 2.56
CA ALA A 165 -13.76 -8.32 3.05
C ALA A 165 -13.68 -9.69 2.37
N TYR A 166 -12.48 -10.08 1.96
CA TYR A 166 -12.24 -11.25 1.12
C TYR A 166 -10.96 -12.00 1.54
N PRO A 167 -10.80 -13.27 1.13
CA PRO A 167 -9.51 -13.95 1.13
C PRO A 167 -8.46 -13.18 0.34
N ARG A 168 -7.22 -13.22 0.83
CA ARG A 168 -6.05 -12.59 0.17
C ARG A 168 -5.59 -13.37 -1.06
N ILE A 169 -4.94 -12.68 -1.98
CA ILE A 169 -4.53 -13.18 -3.30
C ILE A 169 -3.05 -13.56 -3.28
N GLY A 170 -2.72 -14.74 -3.82
CA GLY A 170 -1.33 -15.16 -4.05
C GLY A 170 -0.61 -15.68 -2.80
N ILE A 171 -1.36 -16.09 -1.78
CA ILE A 171 -0.83 -16.74 -0.56
C ILE A 171 -1.19 -18.22 -0.52
N SER A 172 -0.39 -19.03 0.17
CA SER A 172 -0.58 -20.48 0.32
C SER A 172 -0.90 -20.94 1.75
N LYS A 173 -0.90 -20.01 2.72
CA LYS A 173 -1.24 -20.22 4.13
C LYS A 173 -2.12 -19.07 4.60
N GLY A 174 -2.94 -19.27 5.64
CA GLY A 174 -3.86 -18.23 6.13
C GLY A 174 -4.85 -17.75 5.07
N CYS A 175 -5.27 -18.66 4.18
CA CYS A 175 -6.11 -18.38 3.01
C CYS A 175 -7.59 -18.14 3.37
N ASP A 176 -8.00 -18.55 4.55
CA ASP A 176 -9.33 -18.41 5.13
C ASP A 176 -9.57 -17.03 5.77
N LEU A 177 -8.49 -16.28 6.06
CA LEU A 177 -8.56 -14.96 6.66
C LEU A 177 -9.08 -13.91 5.66
N LEU A 178 -10.15 -13.22 6.04
CA LEU A 178 -10.81 -12.17 5.25
C LEU A 178 -10.11 -10.81 5.40
N TRP A 179 -8.81 -10.78 5.11
CA TRP A 179 -7.94 -9.61 5.31
C TRP A 179 -7.57 -8.86 4.03
N ARG A 180 -8.30 -9.13 2.95
CA ARG A 180 -8.30 -8.31 1.73
C ARG A 180 -9.55 -7.45 1.73
N PHE A 181 -9.38 -6.14 1.60
CA PHE A 181 -10.51 -5.20 1.60
C PHE A 181 -10.66 -4.56 0.23
N CYS A 182 -11.88 -4.49 -0.27
CA CYS A 182 -12.22 -3.84 -1.53
C CYS A 182 -13.32 -2.81 -1.35
N GLY A 183 -13.15 -1.64 -1.96
CA GLY A 183 -14.21 -0.66 -2.14
C GLY A 183 -15.10 -1.03 -3.33
N GLU A 184 -16.41 -1.09 -3.09
CA GLU A 184 -17.46 -1.41 -4.06
C GLU A 184 -18.43 -0.25 -4.26
#